data_AF-A0A7K2QL92-F1
#
_entry.id   AF-A0A7K2QL92-F1
#
_cell.length_a   1.000
_cell.length_b   1.000
_cell.length_c   1.000
_cell.angle_alpha   90.00
_cell.angle_beta   90.00
_cell.angle_gamma   90.00
#
_symmetry.space_group_name_H-M   'P 1'
#
loop_
_entity.id
_entity.type
_entity.pdbx_description
1 polymer ?
#
loop_
_entity_poly.entity_id
_entity_poly.type
_entity_poly.pdbx_seq_one_letter_code
_entity_poly.pdbx_strand_id
1 'polypeptide(L)'
;MAGTGAGAVLGLVPQAAAVTPPVAFTADALSTWQPNGVVWALAETGGTVFVGGTFSAVRPPEGSGGAEQSAVNFAAFDAATGAPTSCHLSFTVGGGTATVRALTLSPDKQTLYAGGYFGAVNGT
;
A
#
# COMPACT_ATOMS: atom_id res chain seq x y z
N MET A 1 8.62 -4.96 60.49
CA MET A 1 9.19 -5.10 59.13
C MET A 1 8.75 -3.90 58.33
N ALA A 2 9.70 -3.08 57.90
CA ALA A 2 9.45 -1.92 57.03
C ALA A 2 9.27 -2.39 55.58
N GLY A 3 8.34 -1.78 54.86
CA GLY A 3 8.13 -2.00 53.44
C GLY A 3 7.70 -0.70 52.77
N THR A 4 8.68 0.11 52.37
CA THR A 4 8.49 1.26 51.49
C THR A 4 8.19 0.77 50.08
N GLY A 5 6.99 1.02 49.57
CA GLY A 5 6.62 0.81 48.17
C GLY A 5 6.70 2.12 47.39
N ALA A 6 7.65 2.21 46.46
CA ALA A 6 7.79 3.31 45.52
C ALA A 6 7.33 2.89 44.11
N GLY A 7 6.80 3.83 43.35
CA GLY A 7 6.62 3.76 41.89
C GLY A 7 5.17 3.52 41.45
N ALA A 8 4.62 4.16 40.42
CA ALA A 8 5.15 5.14 39.48
C ALA A 8 3.98 6.00 39.00
N VAL A 9 4.16 7.32 38.88
CA VAL A 9 3.18 8.18 38.24
C VAL A 9 3.32 7.98 36.74
N LEU A 10 2.39 7.24 36.13
CA LEU A 10 2.21 7.20 34.69
C LEU A 10 1.73 8.58 34.24
N GLY A 11 2.68 9.46 33.92
CA GLY A 11 2.38 10.72 33.28
C GLY A 11 1.73 10.47 31.92
N LEU A 12 0.55 11.05 31.72
CA LEU A 12 -0.13 11.13 30.42
C LEU A 12 0.78 11.91 29.47
N VAL A 13 1.54 11.20 28.63
CA VAL A 13 2.22 11.82 27.50
C VAL A 13 1.15 12.27 26.50
N PRO A 14 1.14 13.54 26.05
CA PRO A 14 0.20 13.97 25.03
C PRO A 14 0.49 13.18 23.75
N GLN A 15 -0.53 12.53 23.19
CA GLN A 15 -0.40 11.84 21.92
C GLN A 15 -0.05 12.87 20.84
N ALA A 16 0.90 12.53 19.97
CA ALA A 16 1.23 13.37 18.82
C ALA A 16 -0.01 13.51 17.93
N ALA A 17 -0.49 14.73 17.74
CA ALA A 17 -1.59 15.04 16.84
C ALA A 17 -1.03 15.60 15.52
N ALA A 18 -1.65 15.21 14.40
CA ALA A 18 -1.28 15.74 13.10
C ALA A 18 -1.54 17.25 13.05
N VAL A 19 -0.55 18.01 12.57
CA VAL A 19 -0.64 19.47 12.39
C VAL A 19 -1.68 19.85 11.33
N THR A 20 -2.05 18.90 10.47
CA THR A 20 -3.04 19.08 9.41
C THR A 20 -4.11 17.97 9.49
N PRO A 21 -5.27 18.21 10.11
CA PRO A 21 -6.44 17.38 9.88
C PRO A 21 -6.73 17.34 8.35
N PRO A 22 -6.97 16.17 7.73
CA PRO A 22 -7.34 14.89 8.33
C PRO A 22 -6.24 13.80 8.31
N VAL A 23 -4.98 14.13 8.04
CA VAL A 23 -3.92 13.11 7.87
C VAL A 23 -3.29 12.73 9.20
N ALA A 24 -3.93 11.81 9.91
CA ALA A 24 -3.35 11.16 11.08
C ALA A 24 -2.24 10.18 10.64
N PHE A 25 -0.98 10.57 10.78
CA PHE A 25 0.11 9.60 10.86
C PHE A 25 0.14 9.09 12.29
N THR A 26 -0.25 7.84 12.50
CA THR A 26 -0.16 7.18 13.81
C THR A 26 0.94 6.12 13.80
N ALA A 27 1.41 5.71 14.97
CA ALA A 27 2.31 4.57 15.12
C ALA A 27 1.55 3.23 15.14
N ASP A 28 0.22 3.27 15.00
CA ASP A 28 -0.59 2.06 14.97
C ASP A 28 -0.30 1.30 13.67
N ALA A 29 -0.15 -0.02 13.79
CA ALA A 29 -0.01 -0.87 12.62
C ALA A 29 -1.32 -0.83 11.83
N LEU A 30 -1.30 -0.18 10.66
CA LEU A 30 -2.39 -0.27 9.71
C LEU A 30 -2.26 -1.58 8.93
N SER A 31 -3.23 -2.46 9.10
CA SER A 31 -3.32 -3.71 8.37
C SER A 31 -3.42 -3.41 6.87
N THR A 32 -2.60 -4.07 6.04
CA THR A 32 -2.61 -3.86 4.58
C THR A 32 -2.40 -5.16 3.83
N TRP A 33 -3.01 -5.27 2.66
CA TRP A 33 -2.68 -6.32 1.72
C TRP A 33 -1.24 -6.18 1.23
N GLN A 34 -0.62 -7.32 0.95
CA GLN A 34 0.81 -7.41 0.64
C GLN A 34 1.04 -8.08 -0.71
N PRO A 35 1.79 -7.46 -1.63
CA PRO A 35 2.29 -8.14 -2.82
C PRO A 35 3.18 -9.33 -2.46
N ASN A 36 3.17 -10.37 -3.31
CA ASN A 36 4.06 -11.53 -3.19
C ASN A 36 5.44 -11.33 -3.85
N GLY A 37 5.75 -10.10 -4.25
CA GLY A 37 6.99 -9.74 -4.93
C GLY A 37 7.41 -8.31 -4.64
N VAL A 38 8.33 -7.80 -5.45
CA VAL A 38 8.95 -6.49 -5.20
C VAL A 38 8.05 -5.37 -5.72
N VAL A 39 7.80 -4.37 -4.86
CA VAL A 39 7.18 -3.10 -5.28
C VAL A 39 8.29 -2.11 -5.62
N TRP A 40 8.24 -1.53 -6.81
CA TRP A 40 9.22 -0.55 -7.28
C TRP A 40 8.70 0.88 -7.25
N ALA A 41 7.39 1.06 -7.37
CA ALA A 41 6.78 2.37 -7.48
C ALA A 41 5.44 2.43 -6.74
N LEU A 42 5.15 3.62 -6.19
CA LEU A 42 3.90 3.97 -5.55
C LEU A 42 3.43 5.32 -6.08
N ALA A 43 2.12 5.50 -6.25
CA ALA A 43 1.48 6.79 -6.47
C ALA A 43 0.15 6.83 -5.68
N GLU A 44 -0.28 8.00 -5.23
CA GLU A 44 -1.52 8.15 -4.46
C GLU A 44 -2.35 9.32 -4.98
N THR A 45 -3.65 9.11 -5.10
CA THR A 45 -4.63 10.20 -5.24
C THR A 45 -5.98 9.77 -4.73
N GLY A 46 -6.69 10.72 -4.10
CA GLY A 46 -8.09 10.54 -3.72
C GLY A 46 -8.32 9.36 -2.77
N GLY A 47 -7.34 9.01 -1.93
CA GLY A 47 -7.45 7.88 -1.02
C GLY A 47 -7.22 6.52 -1.68
N THR A 48 -6.70 6.49 -2.91
CA THR A 48 -6.25 5.26 -3.57
C THR A 48 -4.74 5.27 -3.74
N VAL A 49 -4.08 4.21 -3.28
CA VAL A 49 -2.64 3.97 -3.49
C VAL A 49 -2.48 2.97 -4.64
N PHE A 50 -1.84 3.40 -5.72
CA PHE A 50 -1.46 2.57 -6.84
C PHE A 50 -0.05 2.03 -6.61
N VAL A 51 0.13 0.73 -6.83
CA VAL A 51 1.43 0.06 -6.66
C VAL A 51 1.85 -0.59 -7.97
N GLY A 52 3.11 -0.38 -8.33
CA GLY A 52 3.74 -0.96 -9.51
C GLY A 52 4.98 -1.74 -9.11
N GLY A 53 5.19 -2.91 -9.71
CA GLY A 53 6.28 -3.77 -9.28
C GLY A 53 6.59 -4.95 -10.18
N THR A 54 7.18 -5.96 -9.55
CA THR A 54 7.39 -7.30 -10.07
C THR A 54 6.76 -8.28 -9.08
N PHE A 55 5.49 -8.59 -9.29
CA PHE A 55 4.67 -9.47 -8.45
C PHE A 55 3.52 -10.05 -9.27
N SER A 56 2.95 -11.17 -8.81
CA SER A 56 1.86 -11.87 -9.51
C SER A 56 0.55 -11.89 -8.73
N ALA A 57 0.61 -11.58 -7.44
CA ALA A 57 -0.54 -11.61 -6.56
C ALA A 57 -0.35 -10.73 -5.32
N VAL A 58 -1.48 -10.45 -4.67
CA VAL A 58 -1.57 -9.77 -3.38
C VAL A 58 -2.30 -10.67 -2.39
N ARG A 59 -1.81 -10.72 -1.15
CA ARG A 59 -2.39 -11.53 -0.08
C ARG A 59 -2.97 -10.65 1.03
N PRO A 60 -4.03 -11.11 1.70
CA PRO A 60 -4.57 -10.41 2.85
C PRO A 60 -3.54 -10.36 3.99
N PRO A 61 -3.60 -9.33 4.86
CA PRO A 61 -2.77 -9.27 6.05
C PRO A 61 -3.02 -10.46 6.97
N GLU A 62 -1.99 -10.86 7.73
CA GLU A 62 -2.09 -12.00 8.64
C GLU A 62 -3.24 -11.84 9.64
N GLY A 63 -3.96 -12.93 9.90
CA GLY A 63 -5.12 -12.93 10.79
C GLY A 63 -6.39 -12.30 10.21
N SER A 64 -6.33 -11.70 9.01
CA SER A 64 -7.53 -11.29 8.27
C SER A 64 -8.06 -12.42 7.39
N GLY A 65 -9.38 -12.50 7.26
CA GLY A 65 -10.03 -13.44 6.36
C GLY A 65 -9.84 -13.02 4.90
N GLY A 66 -9.61 -13.99 4.01
CA GLY A 66 -9.46 -13.75 2.58
C GLY A 66 -8.55 -14.77 1.92
N ALA A 67 -8.54 -14.78 0.60
CA ALA A 67 -7.61 -15.57 -0.21
C ALA A 67 -6.69 -14.63 -0.99
N GLU A 68 -5.53 -15.15 -1.39
CA GLU A 68 -4.65 -14.47 -2.33
C GLU A 68 -5.40 -14.13 -3.63
N GLN A 69 -5.18 -12.93 -4.16
CA GLN A 69 -5.81 -12.41 -5.36
C GLN A 69 -4.75 -12.15 -6.43
N SER A 70 -5.07 -12.50 -7.68
CA SER A 70 -4.18 -12.21 -8.81
C SER A 70 -4.02 -10.70 -9.01
N ALA A 71 -2.78 -10.26 -9.17
CA ALA A 71 -2.42 -8.86 -9.41
C ALA A 71 -1.11 -8.83 -10.20
N VAL A 72 -1.19 -8.63 -11.51
CA VAL A 72 -0.05 -8.82 -12.42
C VAL A 72 0.73 -7.52 -12.56
N ASN A 73 1.76 -7.36 -11.73
CA ASN A 73 2.68 -6.22 -11.66
C ASN A 73 2.03 -4.87 -11.32
N PHE A 74 0.73 -4.85 -11.02
CA PHE A 74 -0.03 -3.69 -10.60
C PHE A 74 -1.13 -4.07 -9.62
N ALA A 75 -1.36 -3.23 -8.62
CA ALA A 75 -2.52 -3.28 -7.75
C ALA A 75 -2.90 -1.86 -7.31
N ALA A 76 -4.15 -1.67 -6.91
CA ALA A 76 -4.63 -0.43 -6.35
C ALA A 76 -5.32 -0.73 -5.01
N PHE A 77 -4.94 -0.03 -3.96
CA PHE A 77 -5.43 -0.21 -2.61
C PHE A 77 -6.17 1.03 -2.12
N ASP A 78 -7.20 0.82 -1.31
CA ASP A 78 -7.78 1.89 -0.51
C ASP A 78 -6.78 2.29 0.60
N ALA A 79 -6.45 3.58 0.69
CA ALA A 79 -5.40 4.09 1.57
C ALA A 79 -5.75 4.00 3.06
N ALA A 80 -7.05 3.96 3.40
CA ALA A 80 -7.51 3.91 4.78
C ALA A 80 -7.58 2.47 5.32
N THR A 81 -7.89 1.51 4.46
CA THR A 81 -8.12 0.11 4.85
C THR A 81 -7.03 -0.85 4.38
N GLY A 82 -6.19 -0.43 3.44
CA GLY A 82 -5.18 -1.28 2.80
C GLY A 82 -5.78 -2.43 1.95
N ALA A 83 -7.09 -2.39 1.68
CA ALA A 83 -7.79 -3.41 0.90
C ALA A 83 -7.65 -3.16 -0.62
N PRO A 84 -7.59 -4.21 -1.46
CA PRO A 84 -7.60 -4.06 -2.92
C PRO A 84 -8.90 -3.41 -3.38
N THR A 85 -8.78 -2.48 -4.32
CA THR A 85 -9.92 -1.85 -5.00
C THR A 85 -10.35 -2.69 -6.21
N SER A 86 -11.40 -2.25 -6.92
CA SER A 86 -11.81 -2.84 -8.20
C SER A 86 -10.95 -2.41 -9.40
N CYS A 87 -9.96 -1.53 -9.20
CA CYS A 87 -9.07 -1.10 -10.27
C CYS A 87 -8.00 -2.18 -10.50
N HIS A 88 -8.13 -2.89 -11.63
CA HIS A 88 -7.22 -3.96 -12.01
C HIS A 88 -6.63 -3.68 -13.39
N LEU A 89 -5.30 -3.63 -13.43
CA LEU A 89 -4.52 -3.62 -14.66
C LEU A 89 -3.52 -4.78 -14.60
N SER A 90 -3.21 -5.37 -15.75
CA SER A 90 -2.23 -6.44 -15.88
C SER A 90 -1.15 -6.00 -16.85
N PHE A 91 0.07 -5.80 -16.36
CA PHE A 91 1.22 -5.45 -17.18
C PHE A 91 2.00 -6.71 -17.53
N THR A 92 2.05 -7.05 -18.81
CA THR A 92 2.64 -8.30 -19.30
C THR A 92 3.68 -8.04 -20.38
N VAL A 93 4.50 -9.04 -20.67
CA VAL A 93 5.48 -9.02 -21.75
C VAL A 93 5.51 -10.38 -22.42
N GLY A 94 5.69 -10.43 -23.75
CA GLY A 94 5.69 -11.69 -24.50
C GLY A 94 6.83 -12.66 -24.15
N GLY A 95 7.85 -12.19 -23.44
CA GLY A 95 8.94 -13.01 -22.90
C GLY A 95 9.69 -12.28 -21.79
N GLY A 96 10.20 -13.03 -20.81
CA GLY A 96 10.88 -12.47 -19.63
C GLY A 96 9.91 -12.05 -18.52
N THR A 97 10.35 -11.15 -17.66
CA THR A 97 9.59 -10.69 -16.48
C THR A 97 9.20 -9.24 -16.67
N ALA A 98 7.90 -8.98 -16.84
CA ALA A 98 7.38 -7.62 -16.86
C ALA A 98 7.61 -6.93 -15.50
N THR A 99 7.83 -5.61 -15.53
CA THR A 99 8.03 -4.82 -14.33
C THR A 99 7.52 -3.39 -14.55
N VAL A 100 6.70 -2.92 -13.63
CA VAL A 100 6.33 -1.50 -13.54
C VAL A 100 7.32 -0.85 -12.58
N ARG A 101 8.14 0.08 -13.10
CA ARG A 101 9.26 0.71 -12.39
C ARG A 101 8.96 2.14 -11.94
N ALA A 102 7.97 2.77 -12.56
CA ALA A 102 7.55 4.13 -12.27
C ALA A 102 6.04 4.25 -12.37
N LEU A 103 5.46 5.00 -11.43
CA LEU A 103 4.08 5.45 -11.42
C LEU A 103 4.09 6.94 -11.10
N THR A 104 3.39 7.75 -11.89
CA THR A 104 3.22 9.17 -11.58
C THR A 104 1.86 9.66 -12.06
N LEU A 105 1.30 10.64 -11.36
CA LEU A 105 0.03 11.23 -11.72
C LEU A 105 0.24 12.48 -12.58
N SER A 106 -0.71 12.75 -13.47
CA SER A 106 -0.84 14.05 -14.11
C SER A 106 -1.07 15.16 -13.06
N PRO A 107 -0.77 16.43 -13.38
CA PRO A 107 -1.02 17.54 -12.45
C PRO A 107 -2.46 17.67 -11.96
N ASP A 108 -3.44 17.31 -12.78
CA ASP A 108 -4.87 17.28 -12.44
C ASP A 108 -5.32 16.00 -11.71
N LYS A 109 -4.39 15.05 -11.52
CA LYS A 109 -4.58 13.75 -10.89
C LYS A 109 -5.62 12.85 -11.58
N GLN A 110 -5.97 13.14 -12.83
CA GLN A 110 -6.94 12.34 -13.61
C GLN A 110 -6.28 11.21 -14.40
N THR A 111 -4.96 11.26 -14.60
CA THR A 111 -4.22 10.26 -15.39
C THR A 111 -3.08 9.70 -14.56
N LEU A 112 -2.98 8.37 -14.50
CA LEU A 112 -1.83 7.66 -13.96
C LEU A 112 -0.93 7.21 -15.13
N TYR A 113 0.29 7.72 -15.17
CA TYR A 113 1.33 7.26 -16.08
C TYR A 113 2.11 6.13 -15.45
N ALA A 114 2.24 5.02 -16.18
CA ALA A 114 3.04 3.86 -15.79
C ALA A 114 4.24 3.70 -16.75
N GLY A 115 5.42 3.50 -16.19
CA GLY A 115 6.66 3.28 -16.94
C GLY A 115 7.39 2.05 -16.43
N GLY A 116 8.07 1.33 -17.32
CA GLY A 116 8.81 0.12 -16.97
C GLY A 116 9.12 -0.75 -18.17
N TYR A 117 9.33 -2.04 -17.92
CA TYR A 117 9.53 -3.05 -18.95
C TYR A 117 8.29 -3.93 -19.03
N PHE A 118 7.45 -3.69 -20.03
CA PHE A 118 6.27 -4.47 -20.37
C PHE A 118 5.94 -4.22 -21.84
N GLY A 119 5.24 -5.16 -22.47
CA GLY A 119 4.82 -5.07 -23.87
C GLY A 119 3.32 -4.83 -24.06
N ALA A 120 2.50 -5.16 -23.05
CA ALA A 120 1.05 -5.10 -23.14
C ALA A 120 0.43 -4.72 -21.80
N VAL A 121 -0.76 -4.11 -21.86
CA VAL A 121 -1.61 -3.84 -20.70
C VAL A 121 -2.98 -4.45 -20.96
N ASN A 122 -3.44 -5.32 -20.06
CA ASN A 122 -4.72 -6.05 -20.18
C ASN A 122 -4.86 -6.91 -21.45
N GLY A 123 -3.75 -7.40 -22.00
CA GLY A 123 -3.76 -8.41 -23.09
C GLY A 123 -3.64 -7.86 -24.51
N THR A 124 -3.34 -6.57 -24.69
CA THR A 124 -2.94 -6.00 -26.00
C THR A 124 -1.65 -5.21 -25.91
#